data_AF-J9VKP6-F1
#
_entry.id   AF-J9VKP6-F1
#
_cell.length_a   1.000
_cell.length_b   1.000
_cell.length_c   1.000
_cell.angle_alpha   90.00
_cell.angle_beta   90.00
_cell.angle_gamma   90.00
#
_symmetry.space_group_name_H-M   'P 1'
#
loop_
_entity.id
_entity.type
_entity.pdbx_description
1 polymer ?
#
loop_
_entity_poly.entity_id
_entity_poly.type
_entity_poly.pdbx_seq_one_letter_code
_entity_poly.pdbx_strand_id
1 'polypeptide(L)'
;MAIISTLAAIGMAVGPPLIYVDQAISIIKKKDSSGFSQDVCGVIIIANIIRIFFWLGEHFEIPLLLQSILLIVSQLLLLAICLHYSRASPEQSYFSLPRQPTEPPSANPAHTEDYEYSGPSSSQPPNVPVRRGLKSVMQEGFKSTIQGLKEGRRPFDFWQWAGYGSYLEFLAGLIVVLGIAQVGLGRWPWYIDALGFIALTIESTLPIPQFIANYRNKSCYGFRASTLAGWFFGDAFKTVYFFMRGSPIQFKVTAIMLVCWDSAVFAQRIIYGANPPANQTGVEFDAHDENDDESRALHDDREER
;
A
#
# COMPACT_ATOMS: atom_id res chain seq x y z
N MET A 1 26.45 2.44 -30.93
CA MET A 1 26.47 3.06 -29.58
C MET A 1 25.22 3.87 -29.29
N ALA A 2 25.06 5.11 -29.80
CA ALA A 2 24.00 6.05 -29.38
C ALA A 2 22.59 5.45 -29.19
N ILE A 3 22.10 4.66 -30.16
CA ILE A 3 20.77 4.01 -30.11
C ILE A 3 20.62 3.13 -28.86
N ILE A 4 21.65 2.35 -28.49
CA ILE A 4 21.61 1.44 -27.34
C ILE A 4 21.52 2.22 -26.03
N SER A 5 22.29 3.31 -25.89
CA SER A 5 22.20 4.21 -24.73
C SER A 5 20.85 4.92 -24.63
N THR A 6 20.24 5.30 -25.76
CA THR A 6 18.90 5.91 -25.77
C THR A 6 17.81 4.91 -25.39
N LEU A 7 17.87 3.67 -25.91
CA LEU A 7 16.94 2.61 -25.53
C LEU A 7 17.06 2.24 -24.04
N ALA A 8 18.29 2.15 -23.51
CA ALA A 8 18.54 1.96 -22.08
C ALA A 8 17.92 3.08 -21.23
N ALA A 9 18.15 4.35 -21.61
CA ALA A 9 17.60 5.51 -20.93
C ALA A 9 16.06 5.50 -20.91
N ILE A 10 15.41 5.19 -22.04
CA ILE A 10 13.95 5.05 -22.12
C ILE A 10 13.46 3.90 -21.24
N GLY A 11 14.15 2.74 -21.28
CA GLY A 11 13.80 1.57 -20.47
C GLY A 11 13.84 1.86 -18.96
N MET A 12 14.87 2.56 -18.47
CA MET A 12 14.95 2.96 -17.06
C MET A 12 13.88 4.00 -16.68
N ALA A 13 13.64 4.99 -17.55
CA ALA A 13 12.65 6.04 -17.28
C ALA A 13 11.20 5.51 -17.24
N VAL A 14 10.85 4.60 -18.17
CA VAL A 14 9.47 4.20 -18.44
C VAL A 14 9.11 2.84 -17.83
N GLY A 15 10.09 1.95 -17.62
CA GLY A 15 9.87 0.59 -17.10
C GLY A 15 9.15 0.54 -15.75
N PRO A 16 9.65 1.20 -14.68
CA PRO A 16 8.99 1.16 -13.37
C PRO A 16 7.57 1.77 -13.37
N PRO A 17 7.30 2.94 -13.99
CA PRO A 17 5.94 3.45 -14.16
C PRO A 17 4.96 2.48 -14.85
N LEU A 18 5.38 1.76 -15.91
CA LEU A 18 4.49 0.88 -16.66
C LEU A 18 3.91 -0.27 -15.81
N ILE A 19 4.65 -0.77 -14.82
CA ILE A 19 4.18 -1.82 -13.91
C ILE A 19 2.95 -1.34 -13.12
N TYR A 20 2.98 -0.09 -12.66
CA TYR A 20 1.87 0.52 -11.91
C TYR A 20 0.68 0.90 -12.83
N VAL A 21 0.93 1.19 -14.11
CA VAL A 21 -0.13 1.37 -15.11
C VAL A 21 -0.85 0.06 -15.42
N ASP A 22 -0.15 -1.07 -15.55
CA ASP A 22 -0.79 -2.39 -15.71
C ASP A 22 -1.63 -2.77 -14.47
N GLN A 23 -1.12 -2.49 -13.25
CA GLN A 23 -1.87 -2.64 -12.01
C GLN A 23 -3.14 -1.78 -11.98
N ALA A 24 -3.06 -0.50 -12.39
CA ALA A 24 -4.23 0.37 -12.51
C ALA A 24 -5.30 -0.19 -13.48
N ILE A 25 -4.88 -0.69 -14.63
CA ILE A 25 -5.77 -1.34 -15.62
C ILE A 25 -6.40 -2.61 -15.05
N SER A 26 -5.64 -3.41 -14.28
CA SER A 26 -6.14 -4.61 -13.61
C SER A 26 -7.23 -4.29 -12.58
N ILE A 27 -7.03 -3.25 -11.77
CA ILE A 27 -8.02 -2.77 -10.77
C ILE A 27 -9.28 -2.25 -11.47
N ILE A 28 -9.15 -1.42 -12.50
CA ILE A 28 -10.29 -0.92 -13.30
C ILE A 28 -11.12 -2.08 -13.88
N LYS A 29 -10.47 -3.11 -14.42
CA LYS A 29 -11.15 -4.30 -14.99
C LYS A 29 -11.88 -5.13 -13.95
N LYS A 30 -11.31 -5.26 -12.73
CA LYS A 30 -11.89 -6.07 -11.65
C LYS A 30 -12.91 -5.30 -10.78
N LYS A 31 -12.87 -3.96 -10.82
CA LYS A 31 -13.57 -3.05 -9.89
C LYS A 31 -13.22 -3.26 -8.40
N ASP A 32 -12.12 -3.94 -8.12
CA ASP A 32 -11.65 -4.26 -6.77
C ASP A 32 -10.23 -3.72 -6.55
N SER A 33 -10.06 -3.00 -5.43
CA SER A 33 -8.81 -2.41 -4.94
C SER A 33 -8.25 -3.15 -3.71
N SER A 34 -8.92 -4.18 -3.18
CA SER A 34 -8.57 -4.86 -1.92
C SER A 34 -7.17 -5.49 -1.90
N GLY A 35 -6.64 -5.85 -3.08
CA GLY A 35 -5.27 -6.34 -3.23
C GLY A 35 -4.17 -5.27 -3.30
N PHE A 36 -4.49 -3.98 -3.21
CA PHE A 36 -3.53 -2.88 -3.38
C PHE A 36 -3.19 -2.17 -2.07
N SER A 37 -1.90 -2.09 -1.75
CA SER A 37 -1.43 -1.30 -0.59
C SER A 37 -1.31 0.18 -0.96
N GLN A 38 -2.26 0.98 -0.46
CA GLN A 38 -2.22 2.43 -0.56
C GLN A 38 -0.95 3.04 0.05
N ASP A 39 -0.36 2.38 1.06
CA ASP A 39 0.88 2.82 1.73
C ASP A 39 2.07 2.83 0.78
N VAL A 40 2.23 1.77 -0.02
CA VAL A 40 3.31 1.64 -1.00
C VAL A 40 3.25 2.78 -2.02
N CYS A 41 2.04 3.16 -2.45
CA CYS A 41 1.82 4.31 -3.31
C CYS A 41 2.35 5.62 -2.69
N GLY A 42 2.04 5.88 -1.42
CA GLY A 42 2.51 7.06 -0.70
C GLY A 42 4.03 7.10 -0.49
N VAL A 43 4.61 5.96 -0.10
CA VAL A 43 6.06 5.80 0.05
C VAL A 43 6.79 6.11 -1.27
N ILE A 44 6.28 5.63 -2.40
CA ILE A 44 6.87 5.89 -3.73
C ILE A 44 6.73 7.37 -4.12
N ILE A 45 5.56 8.00 -3.91
CA ILE A 45 5.36 9.43 -4.22
C ILE A 45 6.31 10.30 -3.38
N ILE A 46 6.37 10.07 -2.06
CA ILE A 46 7.21 10.84 -1.15
C ILE A 46 8.70 10.69 -1.52
N ALA A 47 9.17 9.47 -1.76
CA ALA A 47 10.55 9.21 -2.18
C ALA A 47 10.92 9.96 -3.47
N ASN A 48 10.04 9.95 -4.48
CA ASN A 48 10.32 10.58 -5.77
C ASN A 48 10.18 12.11 -5.72
N ILE A 49 9.34 12.68 -4.85
CA ILE A 49 9.33 14.14 -4.57
C ILE A 49 10.68 14.56 -3.95
N ILE A 50 11.15 13.86 -2.91
CA ILE A 50 12.44 14.16 -2.28
C ILE A 50 13.58 14.02 -3.31
N ARG A 51 13.49 13.05 -4.24
CA ARG A 51 14.47 12.87 -5.33
C ARG A 51 14.50 14.03 -6.33
N ILE A 52 13.35 14.66 -6.61
CA ILE A 52 13.31 15.88 -7.44
C ILE A 52 14.00 17.04 -6.72
N PHE A 53 13.83 17.18 -5.39
CA PHE A 53 14.57 18.19 -4.62
C PHE A 53 16.08 17.90 -4.53
N PHE A 54 16.48 16.62 -4.43
CA PHE A 54 17.88 16.21 -4.55
C PHE A 54 18.48 16.64 -5.90
N TRP A 55 17.75 16.46 -7.02
CA TRP A 55 18.21 16.85 -8.36
C TRP A 55 18.51 18.35 -8.49
N LEU A 56 17.74 19.20 -7.80
CA LEU A 56 17.97 20.66 -7.77
C LEU A 56 19.30 21.06 -7.11
N GLY A 57 19.88 20.18 -6.28
CA GLY A 57 21.22 20.34 -5.72
C GLY A 57 22.30 19.62 -6.53
N GLU A 58 22.13 18.31 -6.74
CA GLU A 58 23.06 17.46 -7.48
C GLU A 58 22.40 16.90 -8.75
N HIS A 59 22.78 17.45 -9.90
CA HIS A 59 22.15 17.16 -11.20
C HIS A 59 22.58 15.78 -11.72
N PHE A 60 21.83 14.74 -11.35
CA PHE A 60 21.93 13.41 -11.96
C PHE A 60 21.19 13.33 -13.32
N GLU A 61 21.31 12.20 -14.01
CA GLU A 61 20.88 12.06 -15.40
C GLU A 61 19.37 12.21 -15.62
N ILE A 62 18.99 12.99 -16.64
CA ILE A 62 17.60 13.32 -17.01
C ILE A 62 16.64 12.11 -17.11
N PRO A 63 17.04 10.92 -17.58
CA PRO A 63 16.14 9.76 -17.60
C PRO A 63 15.63 9.34 -16.22
N LEU A 64 16.42 9.54 -15.15
CA LEU A 64 16.00 9.25 -13.79
C LEU A 64 15.12 10.35 -13.19
N LEU A 65 15.30 11.60 -13.62
CA LEU A 65 14.38 12.68 -13.28
C LEU A 65 13.01 12.41 -13.91
N LEU A 66 13.00 12.00 -15.19
CA LEU A 66 11.81 11.57 -15.90
C LEU A 66 11.16 10.33 -15.26
N GLN A 67 11.96 9.33 -14.85
CA GLN A 67 11.48 8.19 -14.04
C GLN A 67 10.71 8.67 -12.80
N SER A 68 11.28 9.64 -12.08
CA SER A 68 10.72 10.15 -10.82
C SER A 68 9.39 10.88 -11.05
N ILE A 69 9.31 11.70 -12.11
CA ILE A 69 8.09 12.42 -12.50
C ILE A 69 7.01 11.43 -12.95
N LEU A 70 7.35 10.45 -13.80
CA LEU A 70 6.41 9.44 -14.29
C LEU A 70 5.91 8.52 -13.16
N LEU A 71 6.75 8.21 -12.18
CA LEU A 71 6.34 7.48 -10.97
C LEU A 71 5.32 8.28 -10.15
N ILE A 72 5.56 9.58 -9.89
CA ILE A 72 4.60 10.42 -9.15
C ILE A 72 3.25 10.47 -9.89
N VAL A 73 3.25 10.71 -11.20
CA VAL A 73 2.00 10.75 -11.99
C VAL A 73 1.28 9.41 -11.97
N SER A 74 1.99 8.30 -12.20
CA SER A 74 1.40 6.96 -12.21
C SER A 74 0.81 6.58 -10.84
N GLN A 75 1.51 6.90 -9.75
CA GLN A 75 1.04 6.63 -8.40
C GLN A 75 -0.15 7.51 -8.01
N LEU A 76 -0.18 8.80 -8.38
CA LEU A 76 -1.33 9.67 -8.14
C LEU A 76 -2.59 9.19 -8.88
N LEU A 77 -2.44 8.71 -10.12
CA LEU A 77 -3.53 8.07 -10.86
C LEU A 77 -4.02 6.79 -10.18
N LEU A 78 -3.09 5.93 -9.74
CA LEU A 78 -3.39 4.67 -9.05
C LEU A 78 -4.09 4.91 -7.70
N LEU A 79 -3.66 5.93 -6.94
CA LEU A 79 -4.32 6.38 -5.70
C LEU A 79 -5.75 6.89 -5.98
N ALA A 80 -5.94 7.71 -7.01
CA ALA A 80 -7.27 8.21 -7.39
C ALA A 80 -8.22 7.08 -7.81
N ILE A 81 -7.71 6.10 -8.56
CA ILE A 81 -8.43 4.88 -8.97
C ILE A 81 -8.83 4.05 -7.74
N CYS A 82 -7.89 3.74 -6.85
CA CYS A 82 -8.15 2.97 -5.64
C CYS A 82 -9.18 3.67 -4.74
N LEU A 83 -9.05 4.97 -4.50
CA LEU A 83 -10.03 5.74 -3.72
C LEU A 83 -11.41 5.83 -4.42
N HIS A 84 -11.49 5.74 -5.75
CA HIS A 84 -12.76 5.68 -6.46
C HIS A 84 -13.47 4.33 -6.21
N TYR A 85 -12.80 3.21 -6.48
CA TYR A 85 -13.41 1.88 -6.31
C TYR A 85 -13.66 1.51 -4.84
N SER A 86 -12.79 1.88 -3.90
CA SER A 86 -13.02 1.64 -2.46
C SER A 86 -14.27 2.34 -1.90
N ARG A 87 -14.83 3.35 -2.60
CA ARG A 87 -16.12 3.99 -2.23
C ARG A 87 -17.34 3.40 -2.94
N ALA A 88 -17.18 2.44 -3.85
CA ALA A 88 -18.29 1.79 -4.54
C ALA A 88 -18.84 0.56 -3.78
N SER A 89 -18.00 -0.13 -3.02
CA SER A 89 -18.38 -1.33 -2.24
C SER A 89 -19.37 -1.14 -1.08
N PRO A 90 -19.62 0.05 -0.47
CA PRO A 90 -20.52 0.15 0.69
C PRO A 90 -21.99 -0.22 0.46
N GLU A 91 -22.53 -0.08 -0.76
CA GLU A 91 -23.98 -0.20 -1.00
C GLU A 91 -24.47 -1.64 -1.22
N GLN A 92 -23.64 -2.55 -1.72
CA GLN A 92 -24.09 -3.92 -2.05
C GLN A 92 -24.38 -4.80 -0.83
N SER A 93 -23.91 -4.44 0.37
CA SER A 93 -24.15 -5.20 1.61
C SER A 93 -25.53 -4.99 2.24
N TYR A 94 -26.36 -4.07 1.72
CA TYR A 94 -27.70 -3.78 2.26
C TYR A 94 -28.86 -4.30 1.39
N PHE A 95 -28.59 -4.78 0.17
CA PHE A 95 -29.65 -5.17 -0.78
C PHE A 95 -30.01 -6.67 -0.75
N SER A 96 -29.37 -7.47 0.12
CA SER A 96 -29.53 -8.93 0.18
C SER A 96 -30.06 -9.46 1.52
N LEU A 97 -31.06 -8.77 2.10
CA LEU A 97 -31.99 -9.42 3.03
C LEU A 97 -33.24 -9.88 2.26
N PRO A 98 -33.59 -11.17 2.26
CA PRO A 98 -34.87 -11.63 1.73
C PRO A 98 -36.02 -10.92 2.45
N ARG A 99 -37.01 -10.43 1.69
CA ARG A 99 -38.23 -9.86 2.26
C ARG A 99 -38.99 -10.96 3.00
N GLN A 100 -38.86 -11.00 4.32
CA GLN A 100 -39.61 -11.93 5.18
C GLN A 100 -41.12 -11.74 4.94
N PRO A 101 -41.90 -12.81 4.69
CA PRO A 101 -43.34 -12.72 4.51
C PRO A 101 -44.03 -12.15 5.74
N THR A 102 -45.00 -11.25 5.54
CA THR A 102 -45.81 -10.69 6.61
C THR A 102 -46.86 -11.70 7.09
N GLU A 103 -46.65 -12.28 8.27
CA GLU A 103 -47.72 -13.01 8.97
C GLU A 103 -48.74 -12.02 9.57
N PRO A 104 -50.05 -12.35 9.56
CA PRO A 104 -51.09 -11.50 10.13
C PRO A 104 -51.12 -11.55 11.67
N PRO A 105 -51.61 -10.50 12.35
CA PRO A 105 -51.61 -10.44 13.81
C PRO A 105 -52.61 -11.43 14.43
N SER A 106 -52.09 -12.54 14.97
CA SER A 106 -52.82 -13.43 15.85
C SER A 106 -52.71 -12.95 17.30
N ALA A 107 -53.84 -12.81 18.00
CA ALA A 107 -53.87 -12.31 19.37
C ALA A 107 -53.79 -13.46 20.39
N ASN A 108 -53.04 -13.25 21.47
CA ASN A 108 -53.63 -13.18 22.81
C ASN A 108 -52.66 -12.60 23.87
N PRO A 109 -53.18 -11.99 24.96
CA PRO A 109 -52.36 -11.36 25.98
C PRO A 109 -52.16 -12.23 27.23
N ALA A 110 -50.93 -12.31 27.73
CA ALA A 110 -50.63 -12.61 29.14
C ALA A 110 -49.15 -12.33 29.46
N HIS A 111 -48.84 -11.21 30.12
CA HIS A 111 -48.38 -11.21 31.53
C HIS A 111 -48.05 -9.78 32.01
N THR A 112 -48.56 -9.45 33.20
CA THR A 112 -48.26 -8.25 33.98
C THR A 112 -47.17 -8.57 35.01
N GLU A 113 -46.16 -7.70 35.12
CA GLU A 113 -45.56 -7.10 36.34
C GLU A 113 -44.95 -5.75 35.85
N ASP A 114 -45.18 -4.55 36.40
CA ASP A 114 -44.85 -4.00 37.74
C ASP A 114 -43.31 -4.02 37.98
N TYR A 115 -42.54 -3.00 38.40
CA TYR A 115 -42.70 -1.70 39.12
C TYR A 115 -41.59 -0.72 38.60
N GLU A 116 -41.48 0.61 38.82
CA GLU A 116 -42.31 1.76 39.29
C GLU A 116 -41.52 3.07 38.90
N TYR A 117 -41.71 4.24 39.54
CA TYR A 117 -41.19 5.57 39.16
C TYR A 117 -40.30 6.26 40.22
N SER A 118 -39.29 7.04 39.79
CA SER A 118 -38.66 8.13 40.59
C SER A 118 -37.81 9.10 39.76
N GLY A 119 -37.84 10.40 40.08
CA GLY A 119 -36.88 11.44 39.66
C GLY A 119 -36.60 12.40 40.84
N PRO A 120 -36.26 13.69 40.67
CA PRO A 120 -35.61 14.36 39.54
C PRO A 120 -34.42 15.29 39.98
N SER A 121 -33.67 15.83 39.00
CA SER A 121 -32.87 17.09 39.03
C SER A 121 -32.00 17.51 40.22
N SER A 122 -30.69 17.71 39.99
CA SER A 122 -29.87 18.67 40.77
C SER A 122 -28.78 19.36 39.93
N SER A 123 -28.24 20.47 40.43
CA SER A 123 -27.57 21.54 39.67
C SER A 123 -26.03 21.45 39.51
N GLN A 124 -25.51 22.26 38.57
CA GLN A 124 -24.07 22.45 38.24
C GLN A 124 -23.17 22.85 39.42
N PRO A 125 -21.83 22.75 39.23
CA PRO A 125 -21.03 23.98 39.11
C PRO A 125 -20.29 24.11 37.75
N PRO A 126 -19.88 25.33 37.34
CA PRO A 126 -19.27 25.57 36.04
C PRO A 126 -17.80 25.14 35.96
N ASN A 127 -17.41 24.46 34.87
CA ASN A 127 -16.02 24.11 34.60
C ASN A 127 -15.19 25.34 34.18
N VAL A 128 -14.25 25.73 35.03
CA VAL A 128 -13.28 26.82 34.76
C VAL A 128 -12.29 26.38 33.68
N PRO A 129 -12.03 27.20 32.63
CA PRO A 129 -11.03 26.89 31.62
C PRO A 129 -9.60 27.00 32.19
N VAL A 130 -9.09 25.88 32.71
CA VAL A 130 -7.69 25.77 33.16
C VAL A 130 -6.75 26.12 32.01
N ARG A 131 -5.79 27.03 32.26
CA ARG A 131 -4.72 27.39 31.30
C ARG A 131 -3.81 26.19 31.04
N ARG A 132 -4.19 25.35 30.08
CA ARG A 132 -3.39 24.19 29.65
C ARG A 132 -2.11 24.68 28.97
N GLY A 133 -0.97 24.52 29.65
CA GLY A 133 0.31 25.05 29.18
C GLY A 133 0.79 24.35 27.92
N LEU A 134 1.45 25.08 27.02
CA LEU A 134 1.97 24.57 25.73
C LEU A 134 2.83 23.29 25.90
N LYS A 135 3.59 23.20 27.00
CA LYS A 135 4.39 22.01 27.37
C LYS A 135 3.52 20.77 27.66
N SER A 136 2.38 20.92 28.34
CA SER A 136 1.46 19.80 28.61
C SER A 136 0.75 19.32 27.34
N VAL A 137 0.32 20.22 26.45
CA VAL A 137 -0.29 19.85 25.16
C VAL A 137 0.68 19.05 24.30
N MET A 138 1.95 19.46 24.23
CA MET A 138 3.00 18.73 23.51
C MET A 138 3.27 17.35 24.12
N GLN A 139 3.24 17.22 25.45
CA GLN A 139 3.47 15.96 26.16
C GLN A 139 2.26 15.01 26.09
N GLU A 140 1.04 15.54 26.11
CA GLU A 140 -0.22 14.82 25.86
C GLU A 140 -0.24 14.27 24.44
N GLY A 141 0.07 15.10 23.44
CA GLY A 141 0.18 14.70 22.03
C GLY A 141 1.23 13.60 21.81
N PHE A 142 2.41 13.73 22.42
CA PHE A 142 3.46 12.70 22.32
C PHE A 142 3.04 11.37 22.97
N LYS A 143 2.38 11.41 24.14
CA LYS A 143 1.82 10.18 24.78
C LYS A 143 0.71 9.55 23.93
N SER A 144 -0.17 10.35 23.34
CA SER A 144 -1.21 9.88 22.41
C SER A 144 -0.60 9.15 21.21
N THR A 145 0.43 9.73 20.57
CA THR A 145 1.18 9.08 19.48
C THR A 145 1.80 7.75 19.91
N ILE A 146 2.45 7.69 21.09
CA ILE A 146 3.04 6.47 21.64
C ILE A 146 1.98 5.41 22.00
N GLN A 147 0.77 5.81 22.39
CA GLN A 147 -0.32 4.90 22.69
C GLN A 147 -1.03 4.37 21.43
N GLY A 148 -1.27 5.22 20.42
CA GLY A 148 -1.77 4.77 19.12
C GLY A 148 -0.87 3.71 18.47
N LEU A 149 0.46 3.91 18.57
CA LEU A 149 1.47 2.93 18.15
C LEU A 149 1.41 1.58 18.89
N LYS A 150 0.78 1.50 20.08
CA LYS A 150 0.48 0.23 20.77
C LYS A 150 -0.89 -0.37 20.38
N GLU A 151 -1.85 0.46 20.00
CA GLU A 151 -3.23 0.08 19.68
C GLU A 151 -3.45 -0.16 18.17
N GLY A 152 -2.39 -0.16 17.37
CA GLY A 152 -2.43 -0.40 15.92
C GLY A 152 -3.01 0.74 15.07
N ARG A 153 -3.63 1.75 15.69
CA ARG A 153 -4.09 2.97 15.01
C ARG A 153 -2.92 3.90 14.72
N ARG A 154 -2.76 4.26 13.46
CA ARG A 154 -1.65 5.09 12.99
C ARG A 154 -1.82 6.53 13.50
N PRO A 155 -0.74 7.23 13.87
CA PRO A 155 -0.80 8.65 14.18
C PRO A 155 -1.46 9.43 13.03
N PHE A 156 -2.51 10.20 13.34
CA PHE A 156 -3.29 11.02 12.39
C PHE A 156 -3.88 10.24 11.19
N ASP A 157 -4.13 8.93 11.35
CA ASP A 157 -4.54 8.01 10.28
C ASP A 157 -3.70 8.20 9.01
N PHE A 158 -2.38 8.36 9.20
CA PHE A 158 -1.45 8.77 8.16
C PHE A 158 -1.58 7.91 6.90
N TRP A 159 -1.85 8.58 5.79
CA TRP A 159 -2.05 7.99 4.46
C TRP A 159 -3.25 7.01 4.37
N GLN A 160 -4.25 7.18 5.24
CA GLN A 160 -5.52 6.42 5.25
C GLN A 160 -6.76 7.33 5.19
N TRP A 161 -6.59 8.59 4.80
CA TRP A 161 -7.64 9.62 4.74
C TRP A 161 -8.75 9.32 3.72
N ALA A 162 -10.00 9.69 4.03
CA ALA A 162 -11.16 9.34 3.22
C ALA A 162 -11.28 10.12 1.89
N GLY A 163 -10.57 11.24 1.71
CA GLY A 163 -10.68 12.14 0.54
C GLY A 163 -9.36 12.31 -0.22
N TYR A 164 -9.39 12.22 -1.55
CA TYR A 164 -8.19 12.39 -2.40
C TYR A 164 -7.51 13.76 -2.22
N GLY A 165 -8.30 14.81 -1.96
CA GLY A 165 -7.80 16.16 -1.67
C GLY A 165 -6.82 16.22 -0.49
N SER A 166 -7.04 15.45 0.58
CA SER A 166 -6.15 15.43 1.76
C SER A 166 -4.75 14.88 1.44
N TYR A 167 -4.64 13.95 0.49
CA TYR A 167 -3.35 13.47 0.00
C TYR A 167 -2.65 14.57 -0.80
N LEU A 168 -3.36 15.25 -1.70
CA LEU A 168 -2.80 16.37 -2.47
C LEU A 168 -2.38 17.54 -1.58
N GLU A 169 -3.16 17.85 -0.53
CA GLU A 169 -2.85 18.88 0.47
C GLU A 169 -1.56 18.52 1.26
N PHE A 170 -1.45 17.28 1.75
CA PHE A 170 -0.24 16.80 2.41
C PHE A 170 0.99 16.86 1.47
N LEU A 171 0.84 16.42 0.22
CA LEU A 171 1.92 16.44 -0.77
C LEU A 171 2.33 17.88 -1.17
N ALA A 172 1.37 18.79 -1.30
CA ALA A 172 1.64 20.21 -1.53
C ALA A 172 2.37 20.82 -0.32
N GLY A 173 1.95 20.50 0.90
CA GLY A 173 2.63 20.88 2.13
C GLY A 173 4.08 20.36 2.20
N LEU A 174 4.30 19.10 1.83
CA LEU A 174 5.63 18.50 1.72
C LEU A 174 6.51 19.24 0.69
N ILE A 175 5.96 19.56 -0.49
CA ILE A 175 6.67 20.32 -1.53
C ILE A 175 7.02 21.74 -1.05
N VAL A 176 6.12 22.42 -0.33
CA VAL A 176 6.40 23.75 0.25
C VAL A 176 7.47 23.68 1.34
N VAL A 177 7.40 22.70 2.24
CA VAL A 177 8.42 22.49 3.30
C VAL A 177 9.79 22.17 2.69
N LEU A 178 9.85 21.28 1.70
CA LEU A 178 11.08 20.97 0.97
C LEU A 178 11.59 22.18 0.16
N GLY A 179 10.70 23.02 -0.38
CA GLY A 179 11.06 24.28 -1.05
C GLY A 179 11.72 25.29 -0.10
N ILE A 180 11.13 25.50 1.08
CA ILE A 180 11.69 26.36 2.13
C ILE A 180 13.04 25.81 2.60
N ALA A 181 13.13 24.49 2.81
CA ALA A 181 14.38 23.83 3.16
C ALA A 181 15.44 23.94 2.05
N GLN A 182 15.06 23.84 0.77
CA GLN A 182 15.97 24.01 -0.37
C GLN A 182 16.55 25.43 -0.43
N VAL A 183 15.74 26.46 -0.18
CA VAL A 183 16.19 27.85 -0.18
C VAL A 183 17.11 28.15 1.01
N GLY A 184 16.81 27.62 2.21
CA GLY A 184 17.61 27.85 3.42
C GLY A 184 18.87 26.97 3.53
N LEU A 185 18.78 25.69 3.15
CA LEU A 185 19.81 24.67 3.38
C LEU A 185 20.47 24.16 2.09
N GLY A 186 19.91 24.40 0.89
CA GLY A 186 20.45 23.91 -0.39
C GLY A 186 21.85 24.40 -0.76
N ARG A 187 22.40 25.37 -0.01
CA ARG A 187 23.81 25.79 -0.11
C ARG A 187 24.80 24.83 0.58
N TRP A 188 24.32 23.87 1.36
CA TRP A 188 25.14 22.96 2.16
C TRP A 188 25.16 21.55 1.56
N PRO A 189 26.34 20.99 1.20
CA PRO A 189 26.43 19.66 0.58
C PRO A 189 25.76 18.56 1.40
N TRP A 190 25.96 18.54 2.72
CA TRP A 190 25.40 17.53 3.62
C TRP A 190 23.86 17.44 3.56
N TYR A 191 23.17 18.53 3.24
CA TYR A 191 21.71 18.56 3.11
C TYR A 191 21.27 17.96 1.76
N ILE A 192 22.01 18.24 0.68
CA ILE A 192 21.77 17.62 -0.64
C ILE A 192 22.08 16.12 -0.59
N ASP A 193 23.19 15.72 0.04
CA ASP A 193 23.52 14.32 0.31
C ASP A 193 22.42 13.63 1.11
N ALA A 194 21.92 14.27 2.18
CA ALA A 194 20.84 13.73 2.99
C ALA A 194 19.54 13.55 2.18
N LEU A 195 19.14 14.52 1.34
CA LEU A 195 18.00 14.37 0.42
C LEU A 195 18.20 13.16 -0.50
N GLY A 196 19.37 13.02 -1.11
CA GLY A 196 19.71 11.92 -2.01
C GLY A 196 19.64 10.57 -1.30
N PHE A 197 20.34 10.41 -0.17
CA PHE A 197 20.30 9.18 0.62
C PHE A 197 18.90 8.85 1.13
N ILE A 198 18.11 9.83 1.61
CA ILE A 198 16.72 9.58 2.07
C ILE A 198 15.84 9.13 0.90
N ALA A 199 15.82 9.87 -0.21
CA ALA A 199 14.98 9.56 -1.38
C ALA A 199 15.31 8.21 -2.02
N LEU A 200 16.59 7.81 -2.01
CA LEU A 200 17.05 6.57 -2.61
C LEU A 200 16.91 5.39 -1.63
N THR A 201 17.24 5.58 -0.34
CA THR A 201 17.07 4.52 0.67
C THR A 201 15.60 4.11 0.79
N ILE A 202 14.65 5.05 0.78
CA ILE A 202 13.22 4.73 0.83
C ILE A 202 12.82 3.82 -0.35
N GLU A 203 13.28 4.10 -1.58
CA GLU A 203 13.03 3.23 -2.73
C GLU A 203 13.66 1.83 -2.57
N SER A 204 14.86 1.74 -2.00
CA SER A 204 15.49 0.43 -1.70
C SER A 204 14.79 -0.40 -0.61
N THR A 205 13.87 0.19 0.17
CA THR A 205 13.06 -0.57 1.14
C THR A 205 11.82 -1.24 0.55
N LEU A 206 11.45 -0.94 -0.70
CA LEU A 206 10.24 -1.47 -1.34
C LEU A 206 10.16 -3.02 -1.42
N PRO A 207 11.26 -3.79 -1.55
CA PRO A 207 11.19 -5.26 -1.50
C PRO A 207 11.03 -5.84 -0.09
N ILE A 208 11.30 -5.06 0.98
CA ILE A 208 11.33 -5.56 2.37
C ILE A 208 9.97 -6.14 2.82
N PRO A 209 8.80 -5.52 2.54
CA PRO A 209 7.51 -6.14 2.84
C PRO A 209 7.30 -7.51 2.18
N GLN A 210 7.77 -7.69 0.93
CA GLN A 210 7.70 -8.99 0.24
C GLN A 210 8.64 -10.01 0.90
N PHE A 211 9.88 -9.61 1.23
CA PHE A 211 10.83 -10.45 1.95
C PHE A 211 10.27 -10.92 3.31
N ILE A 212 9.63 -10.03 4.07
CA ILE A 212 8.99 -10.36 5.35
C ILE A 212 7.78 -11.27 5.14
N ALA A 213 6.94 -11.00 4.14
CA ALA A 213 5.77 -11.84 3.83
C ALA A 213 6.18 -13.27 3.46
N ASN A 214 7.15 -13.44 2.57
CA ASN A 214 7.72 -14.74 2.20
C ASN A 214 8.29 -15.47 3.43
N TYR A 215 9.06 -14.76 4.28
CA TYR A 215 9.66 -15.33 5.48
C TYR A 215 8.62 -15.76 6.51
N ARG A 216 7.54 -14.99 6.69
CA ARG A 216 6.47 -15.32 7.63
C ARG A 216 5.62 -16.49 7.13
N ASN A 217 5.26 -16.48 5.85
CA ASN A 217 4.35 -17.45 5.26
C ASN A 217 5.06 -18.77 4.85
N LYS A 218 6.41 -18.81 4.88
CA LYS A 218 7.26 -19.92 4.41
C LYS A 218 6.90 -20.42 3.00
N SER A 219 6.47 -19.48 2.16
CA SER A 219 5.95 -19.71 0.83
C SER A 219 6.05 -18.42 0.02
N CYS A 220 6.33 -18.54 -1.28
CA CYS A 220 6.20 -17.43 -2.23
C CYS A 220 4.96 -17.63 -3.15
N TYR A 221 3.90 -18.27 -2.66
CA TYR A 221 2.61 -18.44 -3.37
C TYR A 221 2.06 -17.09 -3.84
N GLY A 222 1.39 -17.07 -5.00
CA GLY A 222 0.90 -15.85 -5.65
C GLY A 222 1.97 -14.94 -6.27
N PHE A 223 3.22 -14.98 -5.78
CA PHE A 223 4.30 -14.16 -6.33
C PHE A 223 4.79 -14.72 -7.68
N ARG A 224 4.80 -13.87 -8.72
CA ARG A 224 5.06 -14.27 -10.11
C ARG A 224 6.56 -14.23 -10.41
N ALA A 225 7.14 -15.37 -10.78
CA ALA A 225 8.59 -15.50 -11.00
C ALA A 225 9.15 -14.55 -12.08
N SER A 226 8.37 -14.22 -13.12
CA SER A 226 8.78 -13.25 -14.16
C SER A 226 8.90 -11.82 -13.61
N THR A 227 8.13 -11.46 -12.59
CA THR A 227 8.21 -10.13 -11.94
C THR A 227 9.49 -10.03 -11.11
N LEU A 228 9.80 -11.08 -10.33
CA LEU A 228 11.04 -11.18 -9.56
C LEU A 228 12.30 -11.13 -10.45
N ALA A 229 12.28 -11.87 -11.57
CA ALA A 229 13.36 -11.80 -12.55
C ALA A 229 13.49 -10.39 -13.16
N GLY A 230 12.37 -9.73 -13.47
CA GLY A 230 12.33 -8.36 -13.99
C GLY A 230 12.90 -7.32 -13.02
N TRP A 231 12.64 -7.46 -11.72
CA TRP A 231 13.25 -6.61 -10.68
C TRP A 231 14.76 -6.84 -10.63
N PHE A 232 15.20 -8.09 -10.39
CA PHE A 232 16.61 -8.44 -10.24
C PHE A 232 17.46 -8.03 -11.46
N PHE A 233 17.01 -8.32 -12.69
CA PHE A 233 17.72 -7.90 -13.90
C PHE A 233 17.67 -6.38 -14.11
N GLY A 234 16.57 -5.72 -13.76
CA GLY A 234 16.42 -4.27 -13.86
C GLY A 234 17.37 -3.52 -12.93
N ASP A 235 17.49 -3.96 -11.68
CA ASP A 235 18.31 -3.27 -10.68
C ASP A 235 19.78 -3.68 -10.73
N ALA A 236 20.10 -4.90 -11.19
CA ALA A 236 21.46 -5.25 -11.63
C ALA A 236 21.90 -4.38 -12.82
N PHE A 237 21.02 -4.14 -13.80
CA PHE A 237 21.30 -3.25 -14.94
C PHE A 237 21.51 -1.80 -14.48
N LYS A 238 20.63 -1.24 -13.65
CA LYS A 238 20.82 0.10 -13.03
C LYS A 238 22.14 0.19 -12.28
N THR A 239 22.51 -0.84 -11.50
CA THR A 239 23.77 -0.87 -10.76
C THR A 239 24.97 -0.73 -11.70
N VAL A 240 25.07 -1.57 -12.72
CA VAL A 240 26.15 -1.48 -13.73
C VAL A 240 26.14 -0.12 -14.42
N TYR A 241 24.98 0.40 -14.77
CA TYR A 241 24.82 1.73 -15.37
C TYR A 241 25.37 2.85 -14.46
N PHE A 242 25.03 2.88 -13.17
CA PHE A 242 25.53 3.92 -12.24
C PHE A 242 27.03 3.87 -12.01
N PHE A 243 27.63 2.67 -12.02
CA PHE A 243 29.09 2.54 -11.98
C PHE A 243 29.73 3.00 -13.30
N MET A 244 29.20 2.62 -14.46
CA MET A 244 29.72 3.04 -15.78
C MET A 244 29.54 4.53 -16.09
N ARG A 245 28.44 5.15 -15.63
CA ARG A 245 28.13 6.58 -15.85
C ARG A 245 28.77 7.51 -14.82
N GLY A 246 29.44 6.95 -13.81
CA GLY A 246 30.07 7.74 -12.75
C GLY A 246 29.09 8.39 -11.78
N SER A 247 27.81 8.00 -11.77
CA SER A 247 26.69 8.64 -11.07
C SER A 247 26.94 8.90 -9.57
N PRO A 248 26.22 9.84 -8.93
CA PRO A 248 26.41 10.18 -7.53
C PRO A 248 26.39 8.97 -6.56
N ILE A 249 27.16 9.05 -5.47
CA ILE A 249 27.46 7.91 -4.60
C ILE A 249 26.20 7.29 -3.96
N GLN A 250 25.19 8.13 -3.69
CA GLN A 250 23.92 7.74 -3.11
C GLN A 250 23.17 6.76 -4.04
N PHE A 251 23.26 6.92 -5.37
CA PHE A 251 22.71 5.96 -6.34
C PHE A 251 23.46 4.62 -6.33
N LYS A 252 24.80 4.65 -6.30
CA LYS A 252 25.64 3.44 -6.32
C LYS A 252 25.40 2.56 -5.09
N VAL A 253 25.36 3.17 -3.90
CA VAL A 253 25.07 2.47 -2.63
C VAL A 253 23.66 1.89 -2.64
N THR A 254 22.66 2.67 -3.06
CA THR A 254 21.26 2.23 -3.10
C THR A 254 21.02 1.10 -4.10
N ALA A 255 21.63 1.14 -5.29
CA ALA A 255 21.47 0.11 -6.28
C ALA A 255 22.07 -1.24 -5.83
N ILE A 256 23.20 -1.22 -5.10
CA ILE A 256 23.72 -2.41 -4.42
C ILE A 256 22.71 -2.93 -3.38
N MET A 257 22.10 -2.06 -2.56
CA MET A 257 21.09 -2.48 -1.58
C MET A 257 19.86 -3.13 -2.26
N LEU A 258 19.38 -2.58 -3.38
CA LEU A 258 18.30 -3.17 -4.18
C LEU A 258 18.67 -4.57 -4.68
N VAL A 259 19.83 -4.74 -5.30
CA VAL A 259 20.31 -6.05 -5.77
C VAL A 259 20.47 -7.05 -4.63
N CYS A 260 20.90 -6.61 -3.44
CA CYS A 260 20.93 -7.46 -2.23
C CYS A 260 19.53 -7.91 -1.80
N TRP A 261 18.54 -7.01 -1.77
CA TRP A 261 17.16 -7.36 -1.42
C TRP A 261 16.50 -8.30 -2.45
N ASP A 262 16.66 -8.04 -3.74
CA ASP A 262 16.16 -8.91 -4.80
C ASP A 262 16.84 -10.29 -4.76
N SER A 263 18.14 -10.34 -4.49
CA SER A 263 18.87 -11.61 -4.28
C SER A 263 18.31 -12.38 -3.09
N ALA A 264 17.93 -11.70 -2.01
CA ALA A 264 17.34 -12.33 -0.83
C ALA A 264 15.92 -12.87 -1.11
N VAL A 265 15.09 -12.13 -1.86
CA VAL A 265 13.76 -12.60 -2.31
C VAL A 265 13.89 -13.74 -3.34
N PHE A 266 14.90 -13.71 -4.21
CA PHE A 266 15.22 -14.78 -5.15
C PHE A 266 15.65 -16.07 -4.42
N ALA A 267 16.52 -15.95 -3.41
CA ALA A 267 16.88 -17.07 -2.55
C ALA A 267 15.66 -17.65 -1.80
N GLN A 268 14.78 -16.81 -1.26
CA GLN A 268 13.51 -17.26 -0.67
C GLN A 268 12.63 -18.02 -1.67
N ARG A 269 12.56 -17.58 -2.93
CA ARG A 269 11.79 -18.28 -3.97
C ARG A 269 12.35 -19.66 -4.31
N ILE A 270 13.66 -19.86 -4.20
CA ILE A 270 14.29 -21.19 -4.34
C ILE A 270 14.02 -22.05 -3.10
N ILE A 271 14.17 -21.50 -1.89
CA ILE A 271 14.08 -22.26 -0.63
C ILE A 271 12.63 -22.62 -0.25
N TYR A 272 11.67 -21.70 -0.45
CA TYR A 272 10.27 -21.88 -0.06
C TYR A 272 9.35 -22.28 -1.24
N GLY A 273 9.86 -22.24 -2.47
CA GLY A 273 9.09 -22.58 -3.66
C GLY A 273 7.86 -21.70 -3.87
N ALA A 274 6.82 -22.28 -4.49
CA ALA A 274 5.58 -21.61 -4.86
C ALA A 274 4.32 -22.25 -4.25
N ASN A 275 4.49 -23.25 -3.37
CA ASN A 275 3.40 -24.06 -2.84
C ASN A 275 2.51 -23.25 -1.88
N PRO A 276 1.19 -23.50 -1.81
CA PRO A 276 0.33 -22.80 -0.85
C PRO A 276 0.80 -23.04 0.59
N PRO A 277 0.67 -22.04 1.50
CA PRO A 277 1.08 -22.19 2.90
C PRO A 277 0.18 -23.21 3.62
N ALA A 278 0.77 -24.02 4.50
CA ALA A 278 0.11 -25.17 5.14
C ALA A 278 -1.12 -24.83 6.03
N ASN A 279 -1.39 -23.56 6.31
CA ASN A 279 -2.61 -23.13 7.00
C ASN A 279 -3.80 -22.90 6.05
N GLN A 280 -3.62 -22.97 4.74
CA GLN A 280 -4.70 -22.82 3.75
C GLN A 280 -5.25 -24.16 3.24
N THR A 281 -4.55 -25.28 3.45
CA THR A 281 -5.03 -26.63 3.09
C THR A 281 -6.15 -27.17 4.00
N GLY A 282 -6.64 -26.37 4.95
CA GLY A 282 -7.85 -26.65 5.74
C GLY A 282 -9.11 -25.91 5.25
N VAL A 283 -8.98 -25.07 4.22
CA VAL A 283 -10.12 -24.62 3.40
C VAL A 283 -10.00 -25.36 2.08
N GLU A 284 -10.46 -26.60 2.10
CA GLU A 284 -10.52 -27.42 0.89
C GLU A 284 -11.40 -26.70 -0.14
N PHE A 285 -10.88 -26.52 -1.36
CA PHE A 285 -11.70 -26.01 -2.45
C PHE A 285 -12.55 -27.20 -2.89
N ASP A 286 -13.81 -27.20 -2.47
CA ASP A 286 -14.74 -28.32 -2.61
C ASP A 286 -15.13 -28.51 -4.09
N ALA A 287 -14.26 -29.21 -4.80
CA ALA A 287 -14.36 -29.57 -6.21
C ALA A 287 -14.26 -31.09 -6.35
N HIS A 288 -14.90 -31.81 -5.43
CA HIS A 288 -15.02 -33.26 -5.48
C HIS A 288 -16.47 -33.77 -5.72
N ASP A 289 -17.47 -32.87 -5.62
CA ASP A 289 -18.90 -33.18 -5.69
C ASP A 289 -19.51 -33.03 -7.11
N GLU A 290 -18.69 -32.93 -8.18
CA GLU A 290 -19.16 -32.98 -9.59
C GLU A 290 -19.03 -34.36 -10.25
N ASN A 291 -18.26 -35.32 -9.68
CA ASN A 291 -18.04 -36.65 -10.30
C ASN A 291 -18.95 -37.77 -9.77
N ASP A 292 -19.49 -37.62 -8.56
CA ASP A 292 -20.28 -38.68 -7.91
C ASP A 292 -21.74 -38.71 -8.43
N ASP A 293 -22.28 -37.60 -8.93
CA ASP A 293 -23.61 -37.54 -9.55
C ASP A 293 -23.65 -38.12 -10.97
N GLU A 294 -22.60 -37.91 -11.80
CA GLU A 294 -22.51 -38.59 -13.11
C GLU A 294 -22.39 -40.12 -12.91
N SER A 295 -21.68 -40.53 -11.86
CA SER A 295 -21.55 -41.94 -11.44
C SER A 295 -22.87 -42.55 -10.95
N ARG A 296 -23.79 -41.75 -10.39
CA ARG A 296 -25.15 -42.19 -10.01
C ARG A 296 -26.09 -42.27 -11.19
N ALA A 297 -26.11 -41.26 -12.06
CA ALA A 297 -26.97 -41.22 -13.25
C ALA A 297 -26.76 -42.44 -14.16
N LEU A 298 -25.49 -42.86 -14.34
CA LEU A 298 -25.11 -44.04 -15.13
C LEU A 298 -25.52 -45.39 -14.54
N HIS A 299 -26.01 -45.42 -13.29
CA HIS A 299 -26.49 -46.64 -12.63
C HIS A 299 -28.01 -46.82 -12.70
N ASP A 300 -28.78 -45.73 -12.70
CA ASP A 300 -30.25 -45.73 -12.79
C ASP A 300 -30.71 -46.21 -14.19
N ASP A 301 -30.06 -45.70 -15.24
CA ASP A 301 -30.24 -46.03 -16.67
C ASP A 301 -30.02 -47.53 -17.03
N ARG A 302 -29.61 -48.36 -16.05
CA ARG A 302 -29.39 -49.81 -16.19
C ARG A 302 -30.43 -50.71 -15.52
N GLU A 303 -31.29 -50.19 -14.65
CA GLU A 303 -32.32 -51.02 -13.98
C GLU A 303 -33.71 -50.91 -14.64
N GLU A 304 -33.95 -49.92 -15.51
CA GLU A 304 -35.20 -49.75 -16.28
C GLU A 304 -35.19 -50.34 -17.71
N ARG A 305 -34.43 -51.42 -17.99
CA ARG A 305 -34.31 -51.96 -19.38
C ARG A 305 -34.23 -53.47 -19.57
#